data_AF-A0A5N5SXK1-F1
#
_entry.id   AF-A0A5N5SXK1-F1
#
_cell.length_a   1.000
_cell.length_b   1.000
_cell.length_c   1.000
_cell.angle_alpha   90.00
_cell.angle_beta   90.00
_cell.angle_gamma   90.00
#
_symmetry.space_group_name_H-M   'P 1'
#
loop_
_entity.id
_entity.type
_entity.pdbx_description
1 polymer ?
#
loop_
_entity_poly.entity_id
_entity_poly.type
_entity_poly.pdbx_seq_one_letter_code
_entity_poly.pdbx_strand_id
1 'polypeptide(L)'
;SENDRPDSFPEKQLFLALDYDFAGEDLEKFVFNNAKQAFSIWLQGLIGTIIDYTLSRLKNKDEIFYNDLSRDPDLFITEGDYQFEVYRMMQKSNGNNWQEFSPVTNVYWIHYILLKIMNECYYKNINTKIHKETLKELGTLAHKILTHKSAVELVLMLNS
;
A
#
# COMPACT_ATOMS: atom_id res chain seq x y z
N SER A 1 1.00 0.43 -17.08
CA SER A 1 0.26 -0.08 -15.93
C SER A 1 0.63 -1.52 -15.75
N GLU A 2 1.10 -1.92 -14.57
CA GLU A 2 1.45 -3.32 -14.26
C GLU A 2 0.23 -4.18 -13.93
N ASN A 3 -0.98 -3.61 -14.02
CA ASN A 3 -2.24 -4.36 -14.01
C ASN A 3 -2.51 -4.96 -15.39
N ASP A 4 -1.86 -6.08 -15.67
CA ASP A 4 -2.20 -6.93 -16.80
C ASP A 4 -3.64 -7.44 -16.68
N ARG A 5 -4.32 -7.58 -17.81
CA ARG A 5 -5.72 -7.99 -17.81
C ARG A 5 -5.86 -9.45 -17.33
N PRO A 6 -6.91 -9.81 -16.57
CA PRO A 6 -7.04 -11.15 -15.99
C PRO A 6 -6.99 -12.30 -17.01
N ASP A 7 -7.33 -12.03 -18.28
CA ASP A 7 -7.33 -12.97 -19.40
C ASP A 7 -5.93 -13.27 -19.98
N SER A 8 -4.87 -12.54 -19.56
CA SER A 8 -3.49 -12.86 -19.94
C SER A 8 -2.84 -13.93 -19.06
N PHE A 9 -3.49 -14.34 -17.96
CA PHE A 9 -2.93 -15.25 -16.97
C PHE A 9 -3.44 -16.70 -17.11
N PRO A 10 -2.66 -17.72 -16.67
CA PRO A 10 -3.07 -19.13 -16.74
C PRO A 10 -4.33 -19.45 -15.91
N GLU A 11 -5.16 -20.38 -16.38
CA GLU A 11 -6.46 -20.77 -15.78
C GLU A 11 -6.43 -21.17 -14.29
N LYS A 12 -5.24 -21.45 -13.72
CA LYS A 12 -5.09 -21.88 -12.31
C LYS A 12 -4.86 -20.73 -11.33
N GLN A 13 -4.75 -19.49 -11.80
CA GLN A 13 -4.54 -18.35 -10.91
C GLN A 13 -5.87 -18.00 -10.20
N LEU A 14 -5.86 -17.97 -8.86
CA LEU A 14 -6.99 -17.49 -8.08
C LEU A 14 -6.94 -15.96 -8.08
N PHE A 15 -7.95 -15.31 -8.65
CA PHE A 15 -8.08 -13.87 -8.69
C PHE A 15 -8.98 -13.38 -7.54
N LEU A 16 -8.57 -12.33 -6.83
CA LEU A 16 -9.52 -11.48 -6.08
C LEU A 16 -9.61 -10.16 -6.85
N ALA A 17 -10.79 -9.85 -7.39
CA ALA A 17 -11.07 -8.54 -7.95
C ALA A 17 -11.70 -7.69 -6.85
N LEU A 18 -11.00 -6.65 -6.41
CA LEU A 18 -11.57 -5.62 -5.55
C LEU A 18 -12.12 -4.50 -6.45
N ASP A 19 -13.44 -4.43 -6.57
CA ASP A 19 -14.13 -3.36 -7.30
C ASP A 19 -14.45 -2.23 -6.31
N TYR A 20 -13.93 -1.03 -6.59
CA TYR A 20 -14.27 0.19 -5.87
C TYR A 20 -14.82 1.19 -6.89
N ASP A 21 -15.78 2.02 -6.50
CA ASP A 21 -16.39 3.04 -7.39
C ASP A 21 -15.38 4.03 -8.02
N PHE A 22 -14.13 4.05 -7.52
CA PHE A 22 -13.02 4.88 -8.02
C PHE A 22 -11.81 4.07 -8.51
N ALA A 23 -11.92 2.74 -8.62
CA ALA A 23 -10.86 1.89 -9.14
C ALA A 23 -10.72 2.13 -10.65
N GLY A 24 -9.67 2.86 -11.07
CA GLY A 24 -9.40 3.09 -12.50
C GLY A 24 -8.68 4.41 -12.82
N GLU A 25 -8.68 5.37 -11.90
CA GLU A 25 -7.84 6.56 -11.98
C GLU A 25 -6.66 6.44 -11.01
N ASP A 26 -5.46 6.79 -11.46
CA ASP A 26 -4.29 6.84 -10.58
C ASP A 26 -4.58 7.78 -9.40
N LEU A 27 -4.19 7.38 -8.19
CA LEU A 27 -4.41 8.14 -6.97
C LEU A 27 -3.92 9.60 -7.09
N GLU A 28 -2.83 9.80 -7.83
CA GLU A 28 -2.20 11.09 -8.12
C GLU A 28 -3.06 12.01 -9.01
N LYS A 29 -4.00 11.46 -9.79
CA LYS A 29 -4.88 12.22 -10.68
C LYS A 29 -6.20 12.60 -10.01
N PHE A 30 -6.58 11.87 -8.96
CA PHE A 30 -7.82 12.13 -8.25
C PHE A 30 -7.74 13.43 -7.43
N VAL A 31 -8.78 14.26 -7.50
CA VAL A 31 -8.86 15.52 -6.76
C VAL A 31 -9.77 15.37 -5.54
N PHE A 32 -9.17 15.25 -4.36
CA PHE A 32 -9.90 15.17 -3.11
C PHE A 32 -10.50 16.52 -2.70
N ASN A 33 -11.60 16.47 -1.96
CA ASN A 33 -12.22 17.64 -1.36
C ASN A 33 -11.33 18.27 -0.29
N ASN A 34 -10.73 17.45 0.58
CA ASN A 34 -9.78 17.83 1.63
C ASN A 34 -9.03 16.58 2.16
N ALA A 35 -8.08 16.77 3.07
CA ALA A 35 -7.26 15.69 3.61
C ALA A 35 -8.07 14.67 4.42
N LYS A 36 -9.20 15.07 5.02
CA LYS A 36 -10.09 14.16 5.75
C LYS A 36 -10.76 13.16 4.82
N GLN A 37 -11.15 13.57 3.60
CA GLN A 37 -11.69 12.64 2.61
C GLN A 37 -10.62 11.63 2.20
N ALA A 38 -9.40 12.10 1.89
CA ALA A 38 -8.31 11.21 1.49
C ALA A 38 -7.92 10.24 2.61
N PHE A 39 -7.87 10.71 3.85
CA PHE A 39 -7.64 9.85 5.02
C PHE A 39 -8.74 8.79 5.19
N SER A 40 -10.00 9.14 4.95
CA SER A 40 -11.11 8.17 5.03
C SER A 40 -10.96 7.05 4.00
N ILE A 41 -10.52 7.39 2.79
CA ILE A 41 -10.25 6.42 1.72
C ILE A 41 -9.04 5.55 2.06
N TRP A 42 -7.97 6.14 2.59
CA TRP A 42 -6.81 5.39 3.08
C TRP A 42 -7.19 4.38 4.16
N LEU A 43 -8.02 4.80 5.13
CA LEU A 43 -8.48 3.92 6.21
C LEU A 43 -9.35 2.78 5.69
N GLN A 44 -10.21 3.05 4.69
CA GLN A 44 -11.00 2.02 4.02
C GLN A 44 -10.10 1.02 3.27
N GLY A 45 -9.04 1.48 2.60
CA GLY A 45 -8.05 0.60 1.96
C GLY A 45 -7.26 -0.24 2.95
N LEU A 46 -6.95 0.32 4.13
CA LEU A 46 -6.31 -0.41 5.23
C LEU A 46 -7.20 -1.53 5.78
N ILE A 47 -8.49 -1.25 6.00
CA ILE A 47 -9.47 -2.24 6.47
C ILE A 47 -9.80 -3.25 5.37
N GLY A 48 -9.85 -2.80 4.11
CA GLY A 48 -10.05 -3.62 2.91
C GLY A 48 -8.86 -4.54 2.57
N THR A 49 -7.70 -4.34 3.23
CA THR A 49 -6.46 -5.09 3.02
C THR A 49 -6.08 -5.16 1.53
N ILE A 50 -5.76 -4.00 0.96
CA ILE A 50 -5.19 -3.91 -0.40
C ILE A 50 -4.02 -4.89 -0.52
N ILE A 51 -4.13 -5.81 -1.48
CA ILE A 51 -2.99 -6.49 -2.06
C ILE A 51 -3.17 -6.52 -3.56
N ASP A 52 -2.26 -5.85 -4.26
CA ASP A 52 -2.00 -6.06 -5.68
C ASP A 52 -1.38 -7.45 -5.85
N TYR A 53 -2.04 -8.33 -6.59
CA TYR A 53 -1.64 -9.72 -6.75
C TYR A 53 -0.32 -9.91 -7.49
N THR A 54 0.13 -8.89 -8.22
CA THR A 54 1.39 -8.93 -8.98
C THR A 54 2.60 -9.15 -8.07
N LEU A 55 2.51 -8.71 -6.81
CA LEU A 55 3.60 -8.76 -5.82
C LEU A 55 3.17 -9.46 -4.51
N SER A 56 1.97 -10.05 -4.50
CA SER A 56 1.37 -10.65 -3.30
C SER A 56 1.94 -12.01 -2.96
N ARG A 57 1.84 -12.38 -1.69
CA ARG A 57 2.07 -13.74 -1.18
C ARG A 57 0.81 -14.27 -0.49
N LEU A 58 0.32 -15.42 -0.93
CA LEU A 58 -0.84 -16.12 -0.37
C LEU A 58 -0.44 -17.55 0.03
N LYS A 59 -0.89 -18.02 1.20
CA LYS A 59 -0.80 -19.44 1.56
C LYS A 59 -2.20 -20.04 1.60
N ASN A 60 -2.43 -21.06 0.79
CA ASN A 60 -3.65 -21.86 0.81
C ASN A 60 -3.30 -23.28 1.25
N LYS A 61 -3.66 -23.64 2.50
CA LYS A 61 -3.26 -24.89 3.14
C LYS A 61 -1.73 -25.06 3.13
N ASP A 62 -1.21 -26.00 2.35
CA ASP A 62 0.21 -26.31 2.24
C ASP A 62 0.89 -25.65 1.02
N GLU A 63 0.12 -25.02 0.13
CA GLU A 63 0.63 -24.34 -1.05
C GLU A 63 0.87 -22.86 -0.78
N ILE A 64 2.01 -22.35 -1.26
CA ILE A 64 2.40 -20.94 -1.16
C ILE A 64 2.49 -20.39 -2.58
N PHE A 65 1.66 -19.40 -2.87
CA PHE A 65 1.69 -18.60 -4.09
C PHE A 65 2.38 -17.30 -3.76
N TYR A 66 3.45 -16.96 -4.48
CA TYR A 66 4.19 -15.72 -4.27
C TYR A 66 4.89 -15.31 -5.56
N ASN A 67 5.16 -14.01 -5.71
CA ASN A 67 6.09 -13.52 -6.71
C ASN A 67 7.50 -13.42 -6.11
N ASP A 68 8.48 -13.98 -6.80
CA ASP A 68 9.88 -13.95 -6.37
C ASP A 68 10.60 -12.73 -6.93
N LEU A 69 10.58 -11.64 -6.16
CA LEU A 69 11.19 -10.38 -6.57
C LEU A 69 12.72 -10.44 -6.61
N SER A 70 13.35 -11.48 -6.04
CA SER A 70 14.81 -11.65 -6.14
C SER A 70 15.28 -11.82 -7.59
N ARG A 71 14.37 -12.15 -8.51
CA ARG A 71 14.61 -12.32 -9.94
C ARG A 71 14.71 -11.01 -10.71
N ASP A 72 14.41 -9.87 -10.07
CA ASP A 72 14.51 -8.54 -10.65
C ASP A 72 15.42 -7.63 -9.79
N PRO A 73 16.74 -7.66 -10.00
CA PRO A 73 17.69 -6.81 -9.28
C PRO A 73 17.49 -5.31 -9.55
N ASP A 74 16.97 -4.96 -10.73
CA ASP A 74 16.81 -3.56 -11.16
C ASP A 74 15.80 -2.83 -10.26
N LEU A 75 14.79 -3.55 -9.78
CA LEU A 75 13.80 -3.06 -8.81
C LEU A 75 14.44 -2.46 -7.56
N PHE A 76 15.57 -3.01 -7.09
CA PHE A 76 16.19 -2.61 -5.83
C PHE A 76 17.24 -1.51 -5.98
N ILE A 77 17.77 -1.29 -7.19
CA ILE A 77 18.72 -0.21 -7.49
C ILE A 77 18.03 1.05 -8.05
N THR A 78 16.77 0.92 -8.49
CA THR A 78 16.02 2.04 -9.05
C THR A 78 15.75 3.12 -7.99
N GLU A 79 15.78 4.37 -8.41
CA GLU A 79 15.55 5.57 -7.60
C GLU A 79 14.44 6.44 -8.21
N GLY A 80 13.98 7.44 -7.45
CA GLY A 80 13.06 8.48 -7.92
C GLY A 80 11.75 8.54 -7.15
N ASP A 81 11.20 7.39 -6.77
CA ASP A 81 9.97 7.28 -5.99
C ASP A 81 10.19 6.47 -4.70
N TYR A 82 9.46 6.84 -3.64
CA TYR A 82 9.56 6.17 -2.34
C TYR A 82 9.14 4.68 -2.40
N GLN A 83 8.38 4.25 -3.41
CA GLN A 83 8.09 2.84 -3.67
C GLN A 83 9.36 1.99 -3.79
N PHE A 84 10.44 2.52 -4.37
CA PHE A 84 11.69 1.76 -4.49
C PHE A 84 12.38 1.57 -3.15
N GLU A 85 12.21 2.52 -2.23
CA GLU A 85 12.65 2.34 -0.85
C GLU A 85 11.80 1.31 -0.12
N VAL A 86 10.49 1.27 -0.37
CA VAL A 86 9.61 0.21 0.16
C VAL A 86 10.10 -1.18 -0.26
N TYR A 87 10.44 -1.37 -1.54
CA TYR A 87 11.01 -2.64 -2.03
C TYR A 87 12.30 -3.02 -1.29
N ARG A 88 13.22 -2.07 -1.10
CA ARG A 88 14.46 -2.30 -0.33
C ARG A 88 14.18 -2.63 1.13
N MET A 89 13.22 -1.95 1.78
CA MET A 89 12.80 -2.24 3.14
C MET A 89 12.21 -3.65 3.26
N MET A 90 11.38 -4.07 2.30
CA MET A 90 10.83 -5.42 2.25
C MET A 90 11.93 -6.47 2.10
N GLN A 91 12.84 -6.28 1.14
CA GLN A 91 13.98 -7.17 0.90
C GLN A 91 14.86 -7.33 2.14
N LYS A 92 15.14 -6.22 2.84
CA LYS A 92 15.92 -6.24 4.08
C LYS A 92 15.19 -7.03 5.18
N SER A 93 13.88 -6.83 5.33
CA SER A 93 13.09 -7.43 6.39
C SER A 93 12.82 -8.92 6.20
N ASN A 94 12.81 -9.43 4.96
CA ASN A 94 12.65 -10.86 4.67
C ASN A 94 13.97 -11.55 4.28
N GLY A 95 15.10 -10.84 4.28
CA GLY A 95 16.40 -11.39 3.88
C GLY A 95 16.44 -11.85 2.42
N ASN A 96 15.67 -11.19 1.53
CA ASN A 96 15.43 -11.58 0.14
C ASN A 96 14.72 -12.94 -0.03
N ASN A 97 14.10 -13.48 1.03
CA ASN A 97 13.26 -14.67 0.96
C ASN A 97 11.78 -14.29 0.79
N TRP A 98 11.32 -14.19 -0.46
CA TRP A 98 9.96 -13.75 -0.80
C TRP A 98 8.89 -14.83 -0.56
N GLN A 99 9.30 -16.07 -0.29
CA GLN A 99 8.37 -17.14 0.08
C GLN A 99 7.91 -17.03 1.55
N GLU A 100 8.75 -16.46 2.41
CA GLU A 100 8.48 -16.29 3.83
C GLU A 100 7.35 -15.30 4.11
N PHE A 101 6.59 -15.56 5.17
CA PHE A 101 5.53 -14.67 5.60
C PHE A 101 6.11 -13.55 6.45
N SER A 102 6.19 -12.34 5.87
CA SER A 102 6.68 -11.14 6.54
C SER A 102 5.58 -10.06 6.59
N PRO A 103 4.71 -10.05 7.63
CA PRO A 103 3.55 -9.16 7.68
C PRO A 103 3.90 -7.66 7.80
N VAL A 104 5.16 -7.35 8.13
CA VAL A 104 5.66 -5.98 8.21
C VAL A 104 5.77 -5.33 6.83
N THR A 105 5.85 -6.12 5.75
CA THR A 105 5.91 -5.57 4.39
C THR A 105 4.66 -4.79 4.03
N ASN A 106 3.49 -5.24 4.51
CA ASN A 106 2.23 -4.52 4.35
C ASN A 106 2.28 -3.14 5.05
N VAL A 107 2.94 -3.05 6.20
CA VAL A 107 3.11 -1.78 6.93
C VAL A 107 3.88 -0.76 6.11
N TYR A 108 4.89 -1.19 5.35
CA TYR A 108 5.66 -0.31 4.47
C TYR A 108 4.83 0.24 3.32
N TRP A 109 4.00 -0.60 2.69
CA TRP A 109 3.06 -0.16 1.66
C TRP A 109 1.99 0.80 2.20
N ILE A 110 1.43 0.50 3.37
CA ILE A 110 0.47 1.37 4.05
C ILE A 110 1.09 2.75 4.35
N HIS A 111 2.35 2.77 4.80
CA HIS A 111 3.11 3.99 5.01
C HIS A 111 3.33 4.77 3.70
N TYR A 112 3.71 4.08 2.63
CA TYR A 112 3.87 4.70 1.31
C TYR A 112 2.59 5.36 0.81
N ILE A 113 1.44 4.66 0.87
CA ILE A 113 0.15 5.23 0.42
C ILE A 113 -0.20 6.46 1.27
N LEU A 114 0.08 6.44 2.58
CA LEU A 114 -0.16 7.61 3.44
C LEU A 114 0.66 8.82 2.98
N LEU A 115 1.95 8.62 2.67
CA LEU A 115 2.82 9.69 2.19
C LEU A 115 2.41 10.21 0.81
N LYS A 116 1.98 9.33 -0.10
CA LYS A 116 1.42 9.73 -1.40
C LYS A 116 0.19 10.61 -1.24
N ILE A 117 -0.71 10.23 -0.35
CA ILE A 117 -1.88 11.05 -0.02
C ILE A 117 -1.46 12.41 0.54
N MET A 118 -0.51 12.44 1.47
CA MET A 118 -0.08 13.71 2.09
C MET A 118 0.61 14.66 1.13
N ASN A 119 1.44 14.14 0.21
CA ASN A 119 2.42 14.96 -0.51
C ASN A 119 2.14 15.09 -2.02
N GLU A 120 1.41 14.15 -2.62
CA GLU A 120 1.35 14.00 -4.08
C GLU A 120 -0.09 14.03 -4.63
N CYS A 121 -1.10 14.07 -3.76
CA CYS A 121 -2.50 14.19 -4.17
C CYS A 121 -2.98 15.65 -4.26
N TYR A 122 -3.96 15.89 -5.14
CA TYR A 122 -4.58 17.20 -5.30
C TYR A 122 -5.79 17.40 -4.39
N TYR A 123 -5.97 18.64 -3.91
CA TYR A 123 -6.99 19.00 -2.93
C TYR A 123 -7.71 20.31 -3.30
N LYS A 124 -9.05 20.33 -3.20
CA LYS A 124 -9.85 21.54 -3.44
C LYS A 124 -9.77 22.55 -2.29
N ASN A 125 -9.96 22.11 -1.04
CA ASN A 125 -10.15 22.99 0.12
C ASN A 125 -8.91 23.08 1.04
N ILE A 126 -7.74 23.34 0.47
CA ILE A 126 -6.45 23.34 1.20
C ILE A 126 -6.36 24.39 2.32
N ASN A 127 -7.10 25.50 2.20
CA ASN A 127 -7.02 26.60 3.18
C ASN A 127 -7.87 26.37 4.43
N THR A 128 -8.73 25.34 4.42
CA THR A 128 -9.63 25.06 5.53
C THR A 128 -8.88 24.56 6.76
N LYS A 129 -9.38 24.92 7.95
CA LYS A 129 -8.84 24.45 9.23
C LYS A 129 -8.78 22.92 9.28
N ILE A 130 -9.87 22.27 8.85
CA ILE A 130 -9.98 20.80 8.84
C ILE A 130 -8.89 20.14 7.98
N HIS A 131 -8.57 20.70 6.79
CA HIS A 131 -7.51 20.15 5.95
C HIS A 131 -6.15 20.24 6.64
N LYS A 132 -5.81 21.41 7.21
CA LYS A 132 -4.53 21.65 7.89
C LYS A 132 -4.36 20.79 9.15
N GLU A 133 -5.40 20.68 9.96
CA GLU A 133 -5.40 19.84 11.17
C GLU A 133 -5.25 18.37 10.81
N THR A 134 -6.00 17.88 9.82
CA THR A 134 -5.87 16.49 9.37
C THR A 134 -4.46 16.21 8.83
N LEU A 135 -3.86 17.04 7.97
CA LEU A 135 -2.49 16.79 7.50
C LEU A 135 -1.46 16.73 8.65
N LYS A 136 -1.63 17.53 9.70
CA LYS A 136 -0.78 17.49 10.90
C LYS A 136 -0.94 16.17 11.66
N GLU A 137 -2.17 15.69 11.80
CA GLU A 137 -2.46 14.37 12.39
C GLU A 137 -1.85 13.24 11.57
N LEU A 138 -1.99 13.28 10.24
CA LEU A 138 -1.39 12.29 9.34
C LEU A 138 0.13 12.27 9.43
N GLY A 139 0.79 13.43 9.55
CA GLY A 139 2.23 13.48 9.78
C GLY A 139 2.66 12.81 11.08
N THR A 140 1.88 12.97 12.14
CA THR A 140 2.13 12.27 13.41
C THR A 140 1.88 10.76 13.29
N LEU A 141 0.86 10.36 12.52
CA LEU A 141 0.57 8.97 12.25
C LEU A 141 1.66 8.30 11.40
N ALA A 142 2.19 8.97 10.38
CA ALA A 142 3.25 8.44 9.51
C ALA A 142 4.46 7.96 10.32
N HIS A 143 4.89 8.73 11.32
CA HIS A 143 5.99 8.34 12.21
C HIS A 143 5.67 7.11 13.08
N LYS A 144 4.40 6.88 13.42
CA LYS A 144 3.97 5.74 14.24
C LYS A 144 3.75 4.48 13.42
N ILE A 145 3.39 4.57 12.14
CA ILE A 145 3.08 3.39 11.33
C ILE A 145 4.25 2.40 11.32
N LEU A 146 5.46 2.89 11.08
CA LEU A 146 6.66 2.06 10.94
C LEU A 146 7.09 1.34 12.25
N THR A 147 6.47 1.63 13.39
CA THR A 147 6.74 0.92 14.65
C THR A 147 5.94 -0.38 14.81
N HIS A 148 4.98 -0.63 13.92
CA HIS A 148 4.10 -1.80 13.98
C HIS A 148 4.68 -2.97 13.18
N LYS A 149 4.38 -4.19 13.62
CA LYS A 149 4.88 -5.43 12.98
C LYS A 149 3.94 -5.98 11.92
N SER A 150 2.69 -5.49 11.88
CA SER A 150 1.69 -5.91 10.90
C SER A 150 0.60 -4.85 10.70
N ALA A 151 -0.10 -4.95 9.57
CA ALA A 151 -1.29 -4.15 9.31
C ALA A 151 -2.40 -4.40 10.36
N VAL A 152 -2.51 -5.61 10.91
CA VAL A 152 -3.48 -5.95 11.95
C VAL A 152 -3.22 -5.15 13.22
N GLU A 153 -1.98 -5.11 13.69
CA GLU A 153 -1.59 -4.30 14.86
C GLU A 153 -1.91 -2.81 14.64
N LEU A 154 -1.63 -2.30 13.44
CA LEU A 154 -1.94 -0.92 13.08
C LEU A 154 -3.44 -0.63 13.11
N VAL A 155 -4.27 -1.53 12.55
CA VAL A 155 -5.73 -1.41 12.57
C VAL A 155 -6.26 -1.44 13.99
N LEU A 156 -5.73 -2.29 14.86
CA LEU A 156 -6.14 -2.34 16.27
C LEU A 156 -5.81 -1.03 17.01
N MET A 157 -4.65 -0.42 16.74
CA MET A 157 -4.26 0.86 17.31
C MET A 157 -5.14 2.02 16.83
N LEU A 158 -5.58 2.00 15.56
CA LEU A 158 -6.43 3.05 15.00
C LEU A 158 -7.89 2.99 15.49
N ASN A 159 -8.32 1.84 16.00
CA ASN A 159 -9.68 1.61 16.51
C ASN A 159 -9.78 1.69 18.04
N SER A 160 -8.68 1.90 18.75
CA SER A 160 -8.61 2.04 20.21
C SER A 160 -8.71 3.51 20.64
#